data_AF-A0A346QWB5-F1
#
_entry.id   AF-A0A346QWB5-F1
#
_cell.length_a   1.000
_cell.length_b   1.000
_cell.length_c   1.000
_cell.angle_alpha   90.00
_cell.angle_beta   90.00
_cell.angle_gamma   90.00
#
_symmetry.space_group_name_H-M   'P 1'
#
loop_
_entity.id
_entity.type
_entity.pdbx_description
1 polymer ?
#
loop_
_entity_poly.entity_id
_entity_poly.type
_entity_poly.pdbx_seq_one_letter_code
_entity_poly.pdbx_strand_id
1 'polypeptide(L)' 'MARMTEEEADALDEEITNADITLKPGEGGIFTRHRKLIDALDRASADYIITRAIATNKMPLQIIGELVRAEIARAAV' A
#
# COMPACT_ATOMS: atom_id res chain seq x y z
N MET A 1 14.40 11.52 15.49
CA MET A 1 13.91 10.12 15.56
C MET A 1 14.41 9.55 16.88
N ALA A 2 13.52 9.31 17.85
CA ALA A 2 13.92 8.63 19.08
C ALA A 2 14.44 7.23 18.70
N ARG A 3 15.61 6.83 19.22
CA ARG A 3 16.11 5.47 19.05
C ARG A 3 15.40 4.61 20.09
N MET A 4 14.55 3.67 19.64
CA MET A 4 14.01 2.63 20.50
C MET A 4 15.16 1.86 21.16
N THR A 5 14.94 1.40 22.38
CA THR A 5 15.85 0.46 23.04
C THR A 5 15.70 -0.95 22.44
N GLU A 6 16.68 -1.82 22.63
CA GLU A 6 16.61 -3.22 22.13
C GLU A 6 15.40 -3.96 22.72
N GLU A 7 15.10 -3.76 24.01
CA GLU A 7 13.93 -4.38 24.67
C GLU A 7 12.60 -3.89 24.06
N GLU A 8 12.50 -2.61 23.71
CA GLU A 8 11.30 -2.08 23.03
C GLU A 8 11.18 -2.63 21.61
N ALA A 9 12.30 -2.87 20.93
CA ALA A 9 12.32 -3.46 19.59
C ALA A 9 11.89 -4.94 19.63
N ASP A 10 12.41 -5.71 20.57
CA ASP A 10 12.08 -7.12 20.73
C ASP A 10 10.62 -7.31 21.13
N ALA A 11 10.10 -6.47 22.04
CA ALA A 11 8.68 -6.50 22.43
C ALA A 11 7.75 -6.18 21.25
N LEU A 12 8.14 -5.21 20.40
CA LEU A 12 7.37 -4.86 19.21
C LEU A 12 7.42 -5.99 18.17
N ASP A 13 8.56 -6.64 18.00
CA ASP A 13 8.72 -7.74 17.05
C ASP A 13 7.93 -8.97 17.48
N GLU A 14 7.89 -9.27 18.78
CA GLU A 14 7.05 -10.32 19.37
C GLU A 14 5.55 -10.00 19.22
N GLU A 15 5.14 -8.76 19.44
CA GLU A 15 3.75 -8.31 19.24
C GLU A 15 3.33 -8.45 17.77
N ILE A 16 4.16 -8.04 16.82
CA ILE A 16 3.87 -8.14 15.38
C ILE A 16 3.88 -9.60 14.92
N THR A 17 4.80 -10.42 15.43
CA THR A 17 4.91 -11.84 15.10
C THR A 17 3.68 -12.63 15.57
N ASN A 18 3.15 -12.27 16.74
CA ASN A 18 1.98 -12.91 17.33
C ASN A 18 0.66 -12.25 16.94
N ALA A 19 0.69 -11.13 16.22
CA ALA A 19 -0.52 -10.47 15.74
C ALA A 19 -1.28 -11.40 14.79
N ASP A 20 -2.57 -11.58 15.03
CA ASP A 20 -3.43 -12.31 14.10
C ASP A 20 -3.62 -11.48 12.82
N ILE A 21 -2.74 -11.71 11.85
CA ILE A 21 -2.78 -11.06 10.53
C ILE A 21 -3.73 -11.77 9.58
N THR A 22 -4.64 -12.62 10.08
CA THR A 22 -5.59 -13.34 9.23
C THR A 22 -6.38 -12.34 8.39
N LEU A 23 -6.02 -12.29 7.11
CA LEU A 23 -6.69 -11.48 6.11
C LEU A 23 -8.12 -12.03 6.01
N LYS A 24 -9.07 -11.31 6.60
CA LYS A 24 -10.48 -11.69 6.56
C LYS A 24 -10.92 -11.81 5.10
N PRO A 25 -11.27 -13.03 4.63
CA PRO A 25 -11.70 -13.21 3.26
C PRO A 25 -12.96 -12.37 3.00
N GLY A 26 -12.92 -11.50 2.00
CA GLY A 26 -14.05 -10.64 1.62
C GLY A 26 -14.00 -9.20 2.17
N GLU A 27 -13.21 -8.92 3.21
CA GLU A 27 -12.90 -7.55 3.63
C GLU A 27 -11.72 -7.05 2.80
N GLY A 28 -11.98 -6.74 1.53
CA GLY A 28 -10.94 -6.21 0.64
C GLY A 28 -10.18 -5.03 1.28
N GLY A 29 -8.87 -4.95 1.02
CA GLY A 29 -8.02 -3.88 1.53
C GLY A 29 -8.56 -2.49 1.19
N ILE A 30 -7.95 -1.42 1.75
CA ILE A 30 -8.37 -0.03 1.52
C ILE A 30 -8.62 0.27 0.04
N PHE A 31 -7.78 -0.26 -0.85
CA PHE A 31 -7.94 -0.09 -2.30
C PHE A 31 -9.22 -0.73 -2.82
N THR A 32 -9.54 -1.97 -2.43
CA THR A 32 -10.78 -2.64 -2.83
C THR A 32 -12.02 -1.91 -2.31
N ARG A 33 -11.96 -1.35 -1.09
CA ARG A 33 -13.03 -0.54 -0.49
C ARG A 33 -13.27 0.77 -1.23
N HIS A 34 -12.21 1.42 -1.70
CA HIS A 34 -12.29 2.72 -2.38
C HIS A 34 -12.30 2.61 -3.91
N ARG A 35 -12.16 1.41 -4.46
CA ARG A 35 -12.10 1.21 -5.91
C ARG A 35 -13.31 1.79 -6.63
N LYS A 36 -14.53 1.60 -6.11
CA LYS A 36 -15.74 2.17 -6.72
C LYS A 36 -15.68 3.70 -6.82
N LEU A 37 -15.05 4.35 -5.85
CA LEU A 37 -14.87 5.81 -5.85
C LEU A 37 -13.82 6.22 -6.89
N ILE A 38 -12.70 5.50 -6.97
CA ILE A 38 -11.65 5.76 -7.96
C ILE A 38 -12.17 5.53 -9.38
N ASP A 39 -12.88 4.41 -9.61
CA ASP A 39 -13.51 4.10 -10.91
C ASP A 39 -14.51 5.19 -11.34
N ALA A 40 -15.20 5.85 -10.40
CA ALA A 40 -16.13 6.94 -10.67
C ALA A 40 -15.45 8.28 -10.93
N LEU A 41 -14.32 8.56 -10.27
CA LEU A 41 -13.59 9.82 -10.39
C LEU A 41 -12.62 9.84 -11.57
N ASP A 42 -11.90 8.73 -11.78
CA ASP A 42 -10.93 8.58 -12.87
C ASP A 42 -10.70 7.09 -13.21
N ARG A 43 -11.56 6.60 -14.10
CA ARG A 43 -11.51 5.21 -14.58
C ARG A 43 -10.21 4.87 -15.31
N ALA A 44 -9.63 5.81 -16.08
CA ALA A 44 -8.43 5.53 -16.86
C ALA A 44 -7.23 5.25 -15.95
N SER A 45 -7.07 6.06 -14.90
CA SER A 45 -6.05 5.81 -13.88
C SER A 45 -6.30 4.52 -13.10
N ALA A 46 -7.55 4.21 -12.78
CA ALA A 46 -7.91 2.95 -12.12
C ALA A 46 -7.47 1.75 -12.97
N ASP A 47 -7.91 1.70 -14.23
CA ASP A 47 -7.60 0.61 -15.17
C ASP A 47 -6.09 0.47 -15.38
N TYR A 48 -5.35 1.58 -15.46
CA TYR A 48 -3.90 1.57 -15.52
C TYR A 48 -3.26 0.91 -14.29
N ILE A 49 -3.66 1.34 -13.09
CA ILE A 49 -3.11 0.83 -11.82
C ILE A 49 -3.36 -0.67 -11.70
N ILE A 50 -4.55 -1.14 -12.07
CA ILE A 50 -4.92 -2.56 -11.96
C ILE A 50 -4.19 -3.39 -13.01
N THR A 51 -4.12 -2.91 -14.26
CA THR A 51 -3.38 -3.59 -15.32
C THR A 51 -1.92 -3.76 -14.92
N ARG A 52 -1.34 -2.71 -14.33
CA ARG A 52 0.04 -2.74 -13.83
C ARG A 52 0.19 -3.63 -12.61
N ALA A 53 -0.79 -3.68 -11.72
CA ALA A 53 -0.80 -4.59 -10.57
C ALA A 53 -0.77 -6.05 -11.01
N ILE A 54 -1.61 -6.41 -11.98
CA ILE A 54 -1.66 -7.76 -12.57
C ILE A 54 -0.33 -8.09 -13.26
N ALA A 55 0.20 -7.18 -14.08
CA ALA A 55 1.42 -7.43 -14.85
C ALA A 55 2.69 -7.52 -13.99
N THR A 56 2.72 -6.84 -12.83
CA THR A 56 3.93 -6.76 -11.98
C THR A 56 3.81 -7.53 -10.67
N ASN A 57 2.67 -8.17 -10.42
CA ASN A 57 2.32 -8.81 -9.14
C ASN A 57 2.54 -7.88 -7.93
N LYS A 58 2.31 -6.58 -8.12
CA LYS A 58 2.43 -5.55 -7.08
C LYS A 58 1.05 -5.15 -6.60
N MET A 59 0.98 -4.73 -5.35
CA MET A 59 -0.23 -4.12 -4.81
C MET A 59 -0.47 -2.76 -5.49
N PRO A 60 -1.72 -2.38 -5.79
CA PRO A 60 -2.07 -1.07 -6.33
C PRO A 60 -1.45 0.11 -5.55
N LEU A 61 -1.39 0.00 -4.22
CA LEU A 61 -0.77 1.01 -3.36
C LEU A 61 0.75 1.16 -3.59
N GLN A 62 1.46 0.06 -3.87
CA GLN A 62 2.89 0.11 -4.20
C GLN A 62 3.11 0.84 -5.52
N ILE A 63 2.25 0.60 -6.52
CA ILE A 63 2.29 1.28 -7.82
C ILE A 63 2.04 2.77 -7.66
N ILE A 64 1.02 3.16 -6.88
CA ILE A 64 0.74 4.57 -6.60
C ILE A 64 1.94 5.22 -5.90
N GLY A 65 2.54 4.56 -4.91
CA GLY A 65 3.74 5.07 -4.24
C GLY A 65 4.93 5.25 -5.17
N GLU A 66 5.12 4.36 -6.16
CA GLU A 66 6.14 4.54 -7.21
C GLU A 66 5.85 5.75 -8.10
N LEU A 67 4.59 5.94 -8.52
CA LEU A 67 4.19 7.09 -9.34
C LEU A 67 4.39 8.42 -8.61
N VAL A 68 3.99 8.49 -7.33
CA VAL A 68 4.16 9.68 -6.50
C VAL A 68 5.64 10.00 -6.30
N ARG A 69 6.48 8.99 -6.01
CA ARG A 69 7.93 9.20 -5.90
C ARG A 69 8.56 9.69 -7.20
N ALA A 70 8.13 9.15 -8.34
CA ALA A 70 8.61 9.61 -9.64
C ALA A 70 8.19 11.06 -9.93
N GLU A 71 6.99 11.46 -9.50
CA GLU A 71 6.51 12.85 -9.64
C GLU A 71 7.29 13.81 -8.75
N ILE A 72 7.51 13.46 -7.48
CA ILE A 72 8.34 14.25 -6.56
C ILE A 72 9.74 14.42 -7.16
N ALA A 73 10.33 13.36 -7.71
CA ALA A 73 11.64 13.43 -8.35
C ALA A 73 11.66 14.32 -9.59
N ARG A 74 10.59 14.33 -10.40
CA ARG A 74 10.45 15.24 -11.55
C ARG A 74 10.29 16.70 -11.12
N ALA A 75 9.49 16.95 -10.08
CA ALA A 75 9.23 18.29 -9.56
C ALA A 75 10.42 18.91 -8.80
N ALA A 76 11.39 18.08 -8.39
CA ALA A 76 12.62 18.51 -7.72
C ALA A 76 13.73 18.95 -8.69
N VAL A 77 13.49 18.89 -10.01
CA VAL A 77 14.37 19.35 -11.09
C VAL A 77 13.81 20.64 -11.67
#